data_AF-B1Y0P1-F1
#
_entry.id   AF-B1Y0P1-F1
#
_cell.length_a   1.000
_cell.length_b   1.000
_cell.length_c   1.000
_cell.angle_alpha   90.00
_cell.angle_beta   90.00
_cell.angle_gamma   90.00
#
_symmetry.space_group_name_H-M   'P 1'
#
loop_
_entity.id
_entity.type
_entity.pdbx_description
1 polymer ?
#
loop_
_entity_poly.entity_id
_entity_poly.type
_entity_poly.pdbx_seq_one_letter_code
_entity_poly.pdbx_strand_id
1 'polypeptide(L)' 'MKAQFSADPFALMMNPQAVLQAMERSERLQHLERHICHPLDKPMIPHALSALEVYDHEIDDDADETGDDFDDGLGE' A
#
# COMPACT_ATOMS: atom_id res chain seq x y z
N MET A 1 16.23 -16.38 25.07
CA MET A 1 16.27 -14.90 25.00
C MET A 1 15.44 -14.46 23.81
N LYS A 2 14.25 -13.87 24.04
CA LYS A 2 13.44 -13.27 22.97
C LYS A 2 14.11 -11.95 22.59
N ALA A 3 14.50 -11.80 21.33
CA ALA A 3 14.89 -10.48 20.80
C ALA A 3 13.63 -9.62 20.76
N GLN A 4 13.49 -8.71 21.72
CA GLN A 4 12.56 -7.59 21.63
C GLN A 4 13.01 -6.78 20.43
N PHE A 5 12.26 -6.86 19.32
CA PHE A 5 12.47 -5.95 18.19
C PHE A 5 12.41 -4.53 18.75
N SER A 6 13.54 -3.85 18.62
CA SER A 6 13.79 -2.51 19.11
C SER A 6 12.68 -1.56 18.67
N ALA A 7 12.30 -0.65 19.56
CA ALA A 7 11.28 0.39 19.37
C ALA A 7 11.51 1.36 18.20
N ASP A 8 12.51 1.11 17.36
CA ASP A 8 12.90 1.91 16.21
C ASP A 8 13.02 1.00 14.98
N PRO A 9 12.22 1.25 13.91
CA PRO A 9 12.17 0.43 12.71
C PRO A 9 13.49 0.44 11.93
N PHE A 10 14.39 1.39 12.17
CA PHE A 10 15.59 1.61 11.38
C PHE A 10 16.89 1.37 12.14
N ALA A 11 16.82 0.97 13.41
CA ALA A 11 17.99 0.68 14.25
C ALA A 11 18.96 -0.33 13.59
N LEU A 12 18.43 -1.30 12.83
CA LEU A 12 19.24 -2.29 12.11
C LEU A 12 20.07 -1.69 10.96
N MET A 13 19.67 -0.53 10.42
CA MET A 13 20.40 0.16 9.34
C MET A 13 21.59 0.97 9.86
N MET A 14 21.67 1.24 11.16
CA MET A 14 22.78 2.00 11.76
C MET A 14 24.09 1.20 11.79
N ASN A 15 24.01 -0.14 11.81
CA ASN A 15 25.18 -1.01 11.72
C ASN A 15 24.86 -2.27 10.90
N PRO A 16 24.91 -2.18 9.56
CA PRO A 16 24.54 -3.30 8.70
C PRO A 16 25.47 -4.50 8.86
N GLN A 17 26.75 -4.28 9.17
CA GLN A 17 27.73 -5.34 9.31
C GLN A 17 27.42 -6.26 10.49
N ALA A 18 27.00 -5.69 11.62
CA ALA A 18 26.59 -6.46 12.80
C ALA A 18 25.37 -7.34 12.52
N VAL A 19 24.43 -6.85 11.70
CA VAL A 19 23.24 -7.61 11.27
C VAL A 19 23.64 -8.80 10.42
N LEU A 20 24.51 -8.60 9.42
CA LEU A 20 24.98 -9.68 8.56
C LEU A 20 25.70 -10.77 9.35
N GLN A 21 26.59 -10.39 10.28
CA GLN A 21 27.27 -11.35 11.15
C GLN A 21 26.29 -12.13 12.05
N ALA A 22 25.26 -11.47 12.57
CA ALA A 22 24.22 -12.13 13.36
C ALA A 22 23.37 -13.09 12.52
N MET A 23 23.08 -12.73 11.26
CA MET A 23 22.38 -13.59 10.30
C MET A 23 23.19 -14.85 9.99
N GLU A 24 24.48 -14.70 9.70
CA GLU A 24 25.38 -15.84 9.41
C GLU A 24 25.44 -16.85 10.56
N ARG A 25 25.38 -16.39 11.81
CA ARG A 25 25.43 -17.26 13.00
C ARG A 25 24.08 -17.86 13.38
N SER A 26 22.99 -17.46 12.73
CA SER A 26 21.64 -17.87 13.11
C SER A 26 21.23 -19.17 12.42
N GLU A 27 21.32 -20.29 13.14
CA GLU A 27 20.85 -21.59 12.64
C GLU A 27 19.38 -21.54 12.21
N ARG A 28 18.52 -20.82 12.94
CA ARG A 28 17.09 -20.69 12.59
C ARG A 28 16.88 -20.02 11.23
N LEU A 29 17.67 -18.99 10.90
CA LEU A 29 17.59 -18.32 9.60
C LEU A 29 18.21 -19.18 8.49
N GLN A 30 19.26 -19.95 8.79
CA GLN A 30 19.85 -20.90 7.84
C GLN A 30 18.89 -22.03 7.46
N HIS A 31 18.08 -22.52 8.42
CA HIS A 31 17.05 -23.54 8.19
C HIS A 31 15.72 -22.96 7.67
N LEU A 32 15.62 -21.64 7.52
CA LEU A 32 14.48 -21.03 6.87
C LEU A 32 14.63 -21.33 5.38
N GLU A 33 14.17 -22.52 4.98
CA GLU A 33 14.08 -22.91 3.59
C GLU A 33 13.39 -21.77 2.83
N ARG A 34 13.81 -21.58 1.58
CA ARG A 34 13.36 -20.52 0.68
C ARG A 34 11.87 -20.67 0.37
N HIS A 35 11.02 -20.41 1.34
CA HIS A 35 9.63 -20.11 1.09
C HIS A 35 9.66 -18.82 0.30
N ILE A 36 9.35 -18.90 -0.99
CA ILE A 36 9.11 -17.74 -1.82
C ILE A 36 7.93 -17.04 -1.15
N CYS A 37 8.22 -15.99 -0.39
CA CYS A 37 7.19 -15.12 0.11
C CYS A 37 6.58 -14.48 -1.14
N HIS A 38 5.32 -14.82 -1.38
CA HIS A 38 4.48 -14.22 -2.41
C HIS A 38 3.52 -13.21 -1.77
N PRO A 39 4.03 -12.12 -1.15
CA PRO A 39 3.20 -11.17 -0.43
C PRO A 39 2.18 -10.47 -1.35
N LEU A 40 2.40 -10.52 -2.67
CA LEU A 40 1.53 -9.94 -3.69
C LEU A 40 0.68 -10.98 -4.44
N ASP A 41 0.99 -12.27 -4.39
CA ASP A 41 0.24 -13.28 -5.16
C ASP A 41 -1.10 -13.63 -4.51
N LYS A 42 -1.31 -13.24 -3.26
CA LYS A 42 -2.62 -13.24 -2.64
C LYS A 42 -3.13 -11.79 -2.68
N PRO A 43 -3.92 -11.38 -3.69
CA PRO A 43 -4.50 -10.04 -3.70
C PRO A 43 -5.38 -9.90 -2.46
N MET A 44 -4.83 -9.26 -1.44
CA MET A 44 -5.48 -8.92 -0.19
C MET A 44 -6.00 -7.50 -0.35
N ILE A 45 -7.30 -7.39 -0.58
CA ILE A 45 -8.22 -6.26 -0.32
C ILE A 45 -9.28 -6.33 -1.44
N PRO A 46 -10.50 -6.82 -1.17
CA PRO A 46 -11.65 -6.38 -1.92
C PRO A 46 -11.73 -4.87 -1.71
N HIS A 47 -11.56 -4.07 -2.78
CA HIS A 47 -11.89 -2.65 -2.74
C HIS A 47 -13.42 -2.54 -2.56
N ALA A 48 -13.88 -2.51 -1.32
CA ALA A 48 -15.17 -1.92 -1.02
C ALA A 48 -14.94 -0.42 -1.07
N LEU A 49 -15.59 0.26 -2.02
CA LEU A 49 -15.56 1.72 -2.08
C LEU A 49 -15.99 2.26 -0.72
N SER A 50 -15.23 3.22 -0.21
CA SER A 50 -15.66 3.99 0.95
C SER A 50 -16.90 4.81 0.57
N ALA A 51 -17.70 5.20 1.56
CA ALA A 51 -18.88 6.03 1.33
C ALA A 51 -18.56 7.37 0.64
N LEU A 52 -17.32 7.87 0.79
CA LEU A 52 -16.85 9.09 0.12
C LEU A 52 -16.58 8.82 -1.37
N GLU A 53 -15.93 7.71 -1.70
CA GLU A 53 -15.67 7.32 -3.11
C GLU A 53 -16.95 6.98 -3.87
N VAL A 54 -17.98 6.46 -3.20
CA VAL A 54 -19.31 6.25 -3.81
C VAL A 54 -19.96 7.59 -4.15
N TYR A 55 -19.88 8.56 -3.23
CA TYR A 55 -20.46 9.89 -3.43
C TYR A 55 -19.77 10.68 -4.55
N ASP A 56 -18.44 10.66 -4.59
CA ASP A 56 -17.69 11.31 -5.68
C ASP A 56 -18.09 10.73 -7.05
N HIS A 57 -18.29 9.41 -7.13
CA HIS A 57 -18.73 8.73 -8.37
C HIS A 57 -20.16 9.10 -8.78
N GLU A 58 -21.10 9.21 -7.83
CA GLU A 58 -22.47 9.64 -8.12
C GLU A 58 -22.51 11.07 -8.70
N ILE A 59 -21.66 11.97 -8.18
CA ILE A 59 -21.56 13.34 -8.71
C ILE A 59 -20.99 13.36 -10.13
N ASP A 60 -19.93 12.60 -10.40
CA ASP A 60 -19.31 12.56 -11.72
C ASP A 60 -20.27 11.99 -12.77
N ASP A 61 -21.09 10.99 -12.41
CA ASP A 61 -22.13 10.42 -13.29
C ASP A 61 -23.26 11.43 -13.58
N ASP A 62 -23.70 12.20 -12.58
CA ASP A 62 -24.74 13.23 -12.74
C ASP A 62 -24.26 14.45 -13.58
N ALA A 63 -22.95 14.73 -13.57
CA ALA A 63 -22.36 15.86 -14.28
C ALA A 63 -22.45 15.70 -15.82
N ASP A 64 -22.46 14.47 -16.33
CA ASP A 64 -22.61 14.18 -17.76
C ASP A 64 -24.06 14.43 -18.25
N GLU A 65 -25.07 14.49 -17.38
CA GLU A 65 -26.47 14.79 -17.76
C GLU A 65 -26.77 16.29 -17.89
N THR A 66 -25.95 17.18 -17.31
CA THR A 66 -26.20 18.64 -17.32
C THR A 66 -25.42 19.36 -18.43
N GLY A 67 -24.91 18.61 -19.40
CA GLY A 67 -23.94 19.07 -20.40
C GLY A 67 -24.48 19.73 -21.67
N ASP A 68 -25.75 20.09 -21.77
CA ASP A 68 -26.27 20.72 -23.00
C ASP A 68 -27.05 22.02 -22.73
N ASP A 69 -26.73 23.03 -23.55
CA ASP A 69 -27.37 24.36 -23.72
C ASP A 69 -27.01 25.50 -22.74
N PHE A 70 -25.72 25.91 -22.72
CA PHE A 70 -25.39 27.30 -22.41
C PHE A 70 -25.39 28.12 -23.71
N ASP A 71 -26.58 28.55 -24.14
CA ASP A 71 -26.78 29.54 -25.22
C ASP A 71 -26.29 30.90 -24.72
N ASP A 72 -25.10 31.33 -25.15
CA ASP A 72 -24.50 32.61 -24.72
C ASP A 72 -25.06 33.84 -25.44
N GLY A 73 -26.03 33.67 -26.34
CA GLY A 73 -26.99 34.72 -26.74
C GLY A 73 -26.42 36.07 -27.19
N LEU A 74 -25.15 36.17 -27.59
CA LEU A 74 -24.53 37.41 -28.07
C LEU A 74 -24.40 37.40 -29.59
N GLY A 75 -25.55 37.42 -30.26
CA GLY A 75 -25.69 37.80 -31.66
C GLY A 75 -26.65 38.97 -31.80
N GLU A 76 -26.12 40.18 -31.95
CA GLU A 76 -26.44 41.23 -32.96
C GLU A 76 -25.75 42.56 -32.59
#